data_AF-A0A4P9XN47-F1
#
_entry.id   AF-A0A4P9XN47-F1
#
_cell.length_a   1.000
_cell.length_b   1.000
_cell.length_c   1.000
_cell.angle_alpha   90.00
_cell.angle_beta   90.00
_cell.angle_gamma   90.00
#
_symmetry.space_group_name_H-M   'P 1'
#
loop_
_entity.id
_entity.type
_entity.pdbx_description
1 polymer ?
#
loop_
_entity_poly.entity_id
_entity_poly.type
_entity_poly.pdbx_seq_one_letter_code
_entity_poly.pdbx_strand_id
1 'polypeptide(L)' 'TPFWGWVMLLSTYIVFICGIYAVFVSSWMPVTGSVVLDAIRSDQYYCLLLPLMLPVSFYAVTWNWMGMKLFRHN' A
#
# COMPACT_ATOMS: atom_id res chain seq x y z
N THR A 1 -9.06 -12.08 -20.68
CA THR A 1 -9.77 -10.80 -20.47
C THR A 1 -8.77 -9.74 -20.05
N PRO A 2 -8.27 -8.92 -21.00
CA PRO A 2 -7.14 -8.00 -20.77
C PRO A 2 -7.41 -6.90 -19.73
N PHE A 3 -8.69 -6.60 -19.45
CA PHE A 3 -9.13 -5.62 -18.46
C PHE A 3 -8.51 -5.82 -17.07
N TRP A 4 -8.45 -7.07 -16.59
CA TRP A 4 -7.92 -7.38 -15.25
C TRP A 4 -6.42 -7.10 -15.12
N GLY A 5 -5.66 -7.24 -16.21
CA GLY A 5 -4.23 -6.89 -16.23
C GLY A 5 -4.02 -5.39 -16.05
N TRP A 6 -4.83 -4.57 -16.74
CA TRP A 6 -4.77 -3.12 -16.59
C TRP A 6 -5.14 -2.66 -15.18
N VAL A 7 -6.17 -3.26 -14.57
CA VAL A 7 -6.57 -2.93 -13.19
C VAL A 7 -5.43 -3.20 -12.20
N MET A 8 -4.73 -4.34 -12.31
CA MET A 8 -3.59 -4.67 -11.44
C MET A 8 -2.40 -3.72 -11.63
N LEU A 9 -2.09 -3.35 -12.88
CA LEU A 9 -1.02 -2.39 -13.15
C LEU A 9 -1.33 -1.02 -12.56
N LEU A 10 -2.58 -0.56 -12.72
CA LEU A 10 -3.02 0.74 -12.26
C LEU A 10 -3.07 0.79 -10.71
N SER A 11 -3.53 -0.29 -10.06
CA SER A 11 -3.50 -0.36 -8.60
C SER A 11 -2.08 -0.33 -8.04
N THR A 12 -1.16 -1.08 -8.65
CA THR A 12 0.24 -1.13 -8.22
C THR A 12 0.92 0.22 -8.38
N TYR A 13 0.63 0.93 -9.47
CA TYR A 13 1.14 2.26 -9.75
C TYR A 13 0.64 3.31 -8.74
N ILE A 14 -0.66 3.33 -8.44
CA ILE A 14 -1.23 4.25 -7.43
C ILE A 14 -0.59 4.01 -6.07
N VAL A 15 -0.49 2.75 -5.67
CA VAL A 15 0.10 2.36 -4.39
C VAL A 15 1.57 2.79 -4.30
N PHE A 16 2.33 2.61 -5.38
CA PHE A 16 3.73 3.03 -5.44
C PHE A 16 3.89 4.55 -5.29
N ILE A 17 3.04 5.34 -5.96
CA ILE A 17 3.04 6.81 -5.83
C ILE A 17 2.63 7.24 -4.42
N CYS A 18 1.56 6.66 -3.87
CA CYS A 18 1.14 6.96 -2.49
C CYS A 18 2.23 6.62 -1.48
N GLY A 19 2.94 5.49 -1.66
CA GLY A 19 4.06 5.11 -0.81
C GLY A 19 5.23 6.10 -0.89
N ILE A 20 5.63 6.51 -2.11
CA ILE A 20 6.68 7.52 -2.30
C ILE A 20 6.27 8.87 -1.69
N TYR A 21 5.02 9.28 -1.89
CA TYR A 21 4.49 10.53 -1.32
C TYR A 21 4.51 10.50 0.21
N ALA A 22 4.04 9.41 0.82
CA ALA A 22 4.03 9.27 2.28
C ALA A 22 5.44 9.29 2.89
N VAL A 23 6.44 8.68 2.23
CA VAL A 23 7.81 8.58 2.76
C VAL A 23 8.61 9.87 2.51
N PHE A 24 8.66 10.34 1.27
CA PHE A 24 9.55 11.44 0.89
C PHE A 24 8.87 12.81 1.02
N VAL A 25 7.61 12.92 0.61
CA VAL A 25 6.93 14.22 0.55
C VAL A 25 6.45 14.66 1.93
N SER A 26 6.02 13.74 2.80
CA SER A 26 5.59 14.10 4.16
C SER A 26 6.70 14.74 5.02
N SER A 27 7.97 14.35 4.80
CA SER A 27 9.12 14.87 5.55
C SER A 27 9.53 16.28 5.10
N TRP A 28 9.22 16.69 3.87
CA TRP A 28 9.72 17.93 3.26
C TRP A 28 8.66 19.03 3.11
N MET A 29 7.39 18.75 3.41
CA MET A 29 6.30 19.67 3.12
C MET A 29 6.04 20.66 4.28
N PRO A 30 6.01 21.98 4.03
CA PRO A 30 5.54 22.97 5.00
C PRO A 30 4.00 22.91 5.18
N VAL A 31 3.49 23.57 6.23
CA VAL A 31 2.06 23.52 6.63
C VAL A 31 1.24 24.13 5.49
N THR A 32 0.44 23.31 4.82
CA THR A 32 -0.33 23.71 3.63
C THR A 32 -1.76 24.13 3.95
N GLY A 33 -2.16 24.08 5.23
CA GLY A 33 -3.47 24.59 5.70
C GLY A 33 -4.68 23.75 5.31
N SER A 34 -4.49 22.62 4.62
CA SER A 34 -5.55 21.66 4.30
C SER A 34 -5.57 20.52 5.31
N VAL A 35 -6.75 20.26 5.89
CA VAL A 35 -6.93 19.33 7.03
C VAL A 35 -6.41 17.92 6.73
N VAL A 36 -6.59 17.44 5.48
CA VAL A 36 -6.14 16.10 5.07
C VAL A 36 -4.62 16.01 4.99
N LEU A 37 -3.95 17.00 4.40
CA LEU A 37 -2.48 17.00 4.29
C LEU A 37 -1.83 17.22 5.65
N ASP A 38 -2.42 18.04 6.51
CA ASP A 38 -1.88 18.32 7.83
C ASP A 38 -2.05 17.12 8.78
N ALA A 39 -3.13 16.34 8.63
CA ALA A 39 -3.30 15.06 9.32
C ALA A 39 -2.25 14.03 8.88
N ILE A 40 -1.99 13.90 7.57
CA ILE A 40 -0.93 13.02 7.05
C ILE A 40 0.45 13.47 7.54
N ARG A 41 0.67 14.79 7.63
CA ARG A 41 1.91 15.34 8.17
C ARG A 41 2.08 15.03 9.65
N SER A 42 1.03 15.15 10.46
CA SER A 42 1.03 14.79 11.88
C SER A 42 1.42 13.32 12.10
N ASP A 43 1.06 12.44 11.16
CA ASP A 43 1.29 11.00 11.19
C ASP A 43 2.73 10.59 10.75
N GLN A 44 3.76 11.28 11.25
CA GLN A 44 5.17 11.00 10.96
C GLN A 44 5.61 9.58 11.39
N TYR A 45 4.96 9.00 12.40
CA TYR A 45 5.36 7.71 12.99
C TYR A 45 4.84 6.49 12.21
N TYR A 46 3.71 6.62 11.51
CA TYR A 46 3.07 5.51 10.78
C TYR A 46 3.26 5.57 9.26
N CYS A 47 3.96 6.58 8.74
CA CYS A 47 4.23 6.72 7.30
C CYS A 47 4.94 5.52 6.67
N LEU A 48 5.80 4.82 7.42
CA LEU A 48 6.48 3.61 6.94
C LEU A 48 5.63 2.34 7.08
N LEU A 49 4.59 2.38 7.93
CA LEU A 49 3.68 1.26 8.15
C LEU A 49 2.84 0.98 6.90
N LEU A 50 2.42 2.03 6.19
CA LEU A 50 1.62 1.93 4.96
C LEU A 50 2.34 1.16 3.83
N PRO A 51 3.56 1.53 3.40
CA PRO A 51 4.29 0.78 2.39
C PRO A 51 4.68 -0.62 2.86
N LEU A 52 4.86 -0.82 4.17
CA LEU A 52 5.20 -2.12 4.74
C LEU A 52 3.99 -3.08 4.83
N MET A 53 2.77 -2.56 5.01
CA MET A 53 1.54 -3.36 5.04
C MET A 53 1.28 -4.07 3.70
N LEU A 54 1.72 -3.50 2.58
CA LEU A 54 1.51 -4.07 1.25
C LEU A 54 2.24 -5.40 1.02
N PRO A 55 3.58 -5.51 1.15
CA PRO A 55 4.27 -6.79 1.01
C PRO A 55 3.80 -7.80 2.05
N VAL A 56 3.50 -7.36 3.27
CA VAL A 56 2.98 -8.24 4.34
C VAL A 56 1.61 -8.81 3.97
N SER A 57 0.69 -7.98 3.46
CA SER A 57 -0.64 -8.43 3.02
C SER A 57 -0.56 -9.37 1.82
N PHE A 58 0.29 -9.08 0.83
CA PHE A 58 0.50 -9.96 -0.31
C PHE A 58 1.05 -11.33 0.11
N TYR A 59 2.03 -11.35 1.00
CA TYR A 59 2.56 -12.59 1.58
C TYR A 59 1.48 -13.37 2.33
N ALA A 60 0.68 -12.70 3.18
CA ALA A 60 -0.38 -13.35 3.95
C ALA A 60 -1.47 -13.95 3.05
N VAL A 61 -1.90 -13.23 2.00
CA VAL A 61 -2.93 -13.72 1.05
C VAL A 61 -2.41 -14.90 0.25
N THR A 62 -1.18 -14.83 -0.27
CA THR A 62 -0.58 -15.94 -1.02
C THR A 62 -0.39 -17.18 -0.14
N TRP A 63 0.09 -17.00 1.08
CA TRP A 63 0.24 -18.10 2.04
C TRP A 63 -1.11 -18.74 2.42
N ASN A 64 -2.13 -17.92 2.69
CA ASN A 64 -3.49 -18.40 2.95
C ASN A 64 -4.05 -19.19 1.76
N TRP A 65 -3.89 -18.68 0.54
CA TRP A 65 -4.33 -19.38 -0.66
C TRP A 65 -3.62 -20.72 -0.86
N MET A 66 -2.30 -20.76 -0.64
CA MET A 66 -1.52 -21.99 -0.70
C MET A 66 -1.98 -23.01 0.35
N GLY A 67 -2.25 -22.56 1.58
CA GLY A 67 -2.83 -23.40 2.63
C GLY A 67 -4.16 -24.03 2.20
N MET A 68 -5.08 -23.23 1.67
CA MET A 68 -6.37 -23.75 1.17
C MET A 68 -6.22 -24.77 0.03
N LYS A 69 -5.21 -24.62 -0.84
CA LYS A 69 -4.92 -25.62 -1.87
C LYS A 69 -4.34 -26.89 -1.28
N LEU A 70 -3.45 -26.78 -0.30
CA LEU A 70 -2.85 -27.92 0.39
C LEU A 70 -3.93 -28.80 1.05
N PHE A 71 -4.90 -28.19 1.74
CA PHE A 71 -6.01 -28.92 2.36
C PHE A 71 -7.09 -29.44 1.38
N ARG A 72 -7.08 -28.98 0.13
CA ARG A 72 -8.04 -29.46 -0.90
C ARG A 72 -7.51 -30.66 -1.68
N HIS A 73 -6.19 -30.80 -1.77
CA HIS A 73 -5.51 -31.86 -2.50
C HIS A 73 -4.95 -32.98 -1.61
N ASN A 74 -5.19 -32.89 -0.29
CA ASN A 74 -4.92 -33.94 0.70
C ASN A 74 -6.24 -34.42 1.30
#